data_AF-A0A944QV13-F1
#
_entry.id   AF-A0A944QV13-F1
#
_cell.length_a   1.000
_cell.length_b   1.000
_cell.length_c   1.000
_cell.angle_alpha   90.00
_cell.angle_beta   90.00
_cell.angle_gamma   90.00
#
_symmetry.space_group_name_H-M   'P 1'
#
loop_
_entity.id
_entity.type
_entity.pdbx_description
1 polymer ?
#
loop_
_entity_poly.entity_id
_entity_poly.type
_entity_poly.pdbx_seq_one_letter_code
_entity_poly.pdbx_strand_id
1 'polypeptide(L)'
;MTENIEQLKEFTGLVERFVQLANEMKDEGKSLPTINAALMSASATYGSYVAAGNEGYLRPSGVDKLVDSYRHHANRVQDIKKHIIQSSGQEIKSGD
;
A
#
# COMPACT_ATOMS: atom_id res chain seq x y z
N MET A 1 -3.23 -11.82 -21.62
CA MET A 1 -3.25 -12.54 -20.32
C MET A 1 -1.91 -12.43 -19.59
N THR A 2 -0.78 -12.46 -20.31
CA THR A 2 0.58 -12.27 -19.78
C THR A 2 0.86 -10.86 -19.25
N GLU A 3 0.35 -9.82 -19.91
CA GLU A 3 0.52 -8.41 -19.49
C GLU A 3 -0.02 -8.14 -18.08
N ASN A 4 -1.11 -8.81 -17.67
CA ASN A 4 -1.71 -8.63 -16.35
C ASN A 4 -0.85 -9.25 -15.23
N ILE A 5 -0.12 -10.34 -15.53
CA ILE A 5 0.77 -11.00 -14.56
C ILE A 5 2.04 -10.17 -14.36
N GLU A 6 2.60 -9.61 -15.43
CA GLU A 6 3.83 -8.82 -15.33
C GLU A 6 3.58 -7.49 -14.59
N GLN A 7 2.48 -6.80 -14.90
CA GLN A 7 2.05 -5.61 -14.15
C GLN A 7 1.76 -5.91 -12.69
N LEU A 8 1.20 -7.09 -12.38
CA LEU A 8 0.98 -7.52 -11.02
C LEU A 8 2.30 -7.75 -10.27
N LYS A 9 3.28 -8.42 -10.90
CA LYS A 9 4.61 -8.66 -10.33
C LYS A 9 5.35 -7.35 -10.07
N GLU A 10 5.34 -6.44 -11.02
CA GLU A 10 5.94 -5.12 -10.86
C GLU A 10 5.31 -4.39 -9.67
N PHE A 11 3.97 -4.35 -9.62
CA PHE A 11 3.23 -3.74 -8.53
C PHE A 11 3.58 -4.38 -7.17
N THR A 12 3.56 -5.72 -7.05
CA THR A 12 3.87 -6.40 -5.79
C THR A 12 5.32 -6.21 -5.38
N GLY A 13 6.26 -6.19 -6.33
CA GLY A 13 7.67 -5.92 -6.04
C GLY A 13 7.91 -4.51 -5.50
N LEU A 14 7.18 -3.50 -5.99
CA LEU A 14 7.22 -2.15 -5.42
C LEU A 14 6.65 -2.10 -4.00
N VAL A 15 5.52 -2.79 -3.76
CA VAL A 15 4.92 -2.89 -2.41
C VAL A 15 5.89 -3.56 -1.43
N GLU A 16 6.55 -4.64 -1.83
CA GLU A 16 7.54 -5.36 -1.01
C GLU A 16 8.70 -4.46 -0.60
N ARG A 17 9.18 -3.58 -1.48
CA ARG A 17 10.24 -2.61 -1.14
C ARG A 17 9.82 -1.64 -0.03
N PHE A 18 8.58 -1.15 -0.04
CA PHE A 18 8.08 -0.31 1.06
C PHE A 18 7.95 -1.09 2.37
N VAL A 19 7.50 -2.35 2.30
CA VAL A 19 7.39 -3.23 3.47
C VAL A 19 8.78 -3.56 4.05
N GLN A 20 9.77 -3.80 3.19
CA GLN A 20 11.15 -4.03 3.62
C GLN A 20 11.70 -2.83 4.39
N LEU A 21 11.54 -1.61 3.85
CA LEU A 21 11.95 -0.38 4.55
C LEU A 21 11.24 -0.22 5.90
N ALA A 22 9.94 -0.56 5.98
CA ALA A 22 9.21 -0.55 7.25
C ALA A 22 9.75 -1.59 8.26
N ASN A 23 10.20 -2.75 7.78
CA ASN A 23 10.83 -3.77 8.62
C ASN A 23 12.22 -3.33 9.11
N GLU A 24 12.99 -2.62 8.30
CA GLU A 24 14.27 -2.04 8.73
C GLU A 24 14.06 -1.07 9.91
N MET A 25 13.04 -0.21 9.84
CA MET A 25 12.69 0.68 10.97
C MET A 25 12.24 -0.08 12.22
N LYS A 26 11.63 -1.26 12.06
CA LYS A 26 11.30 -2.14 13.20
C LYS A 26 12.58 -2.70 13.83
N ASP A 27 13.54 -3.12 13.02
CA ASP A 27 14.82 -3.64 13.48
C ASP A 27 15.68 -2.56 14.17
N GLU A 28 15.48 -1.29 13.81
CA GLU A 28 16.00 -0.11 14.53
C GLU A 28 15.30 0.16 15.90
N GLY A 29 14.34 -0.68 16.29
CA GLY A 29 13.64 -0.59 17.57
C GLY A 29 12.45 0.37 17.59
N LYS A 30 11.96 0.84 16.44
CA LYS A 30 10.73 1.65 16.38
C LYS A 30 9.51 0.75 16.60
N SER A 31 8.48 1.30 17.26
CA SER A 31 7.25 0.55 17.51
C SER A 31 6.45 0.34 16.22
N LEU A 32 5.80 -0.83 16.07
CA LEU A 32 4.93 -1.12 14.92
C LEU A 32 3.83 -0.07 14.72
N PRO A 33 3.13 0.42 15.78
CA PRO A 33 2.16 1.50 15.62
C PRO A 33 2.77 2.78 15.04
N THR A 34 3.97 3.17 15.49
CA THR A 34 4.69 4.35 14.98
C THR A 34 5.08 4.17 13.51
N ILE A 35 5.61 3.01 13.14
CA ILE A 35 6.00 2.70 11.75
C ILE A 35 4.77 2.74 10.84
N ASN A 36 3.67 2.13 11.27
CA ASN A 36 2.43 2.13 10.50
C ASN A 36 1.88 3.56 10.29
N ALA A 37 1.84 4.37 11.35
CA ALA A 37 1.43 5.77 11.25
C ALA A 37 2.35 6.55 10.28
N ALA A 38 3.66 6.37 10.39
CA ALA A 38 4.63 7.02 9.49
C ALA A 38 4.45 6.59 8.03
N LEU A 39 4.21 5.30 7.76
CA LEU A 39 3.97 4.79 6.42
C LEU A 39 2.69 5.35 5.81
N MET A 40 1.60 5.42 6.58
CA MET A 40 0.34 6.04 6.14
C MET A 40 0.53 7.53 5.82
N SER A 41 1.24 8.26 6.68
CA SER A 41 1.57 9.68 6.44
C SER A 41 2.45 9.85 5.19
N ALA A 42 3.50 9.04 5.03
CA ALA A 42 4.37 9.08 3.86
C ALA A 42 3.60 8.81 2.56
N SER A 43 2.68 7.83 2.57
CA SER A 43 1.78 7.57 1.44
C SER A 43 0.90 8.77 1.13
N ALA A 44 0.34 9.43 2.14
CA ALA A 44 -0.52 10.60 1.94
C ALA A 44 0.28 11.80 1.39
N THR A 45 1.51 12.00 1.89
CA THR A 45 2.45 13.02 1.41
C THR A 45 2.81 12.77 -0.05
N TYR A 46 3.22 11.54 -0.41
CA TYR A 46 3.57 11.21 -1.79
C TYR A 46 2.37 11.34 -2.74
N GLY A 47 1.19 10.87 -2.32
CA GLY A 47 -0.05 11.04 -3.09
C GLY A 47 -0.42 12.52 -3.31
N SER A 48 -0.14 13.37 -2.32
CA SER A 48 -0.32 14.81 -2.45
C SER A 48 0.64 15.42 -3.47
N TYR A 49 1.91 15.00 -3.49
CA TYR A 49 2.88 15.43 -4.51
C TYR A 49 2.45 15.04 -5.92
N VAL A 50 1.95 13.82 -6.10
CA VAL A 50 1.46 13.35 -7.41
C VAL A 50 0.28 14.19 -7.89
N ALA A 51 -0.63 14.58 -7.00
CA ALA A 51 -1.85 15.29 -7.37
C ALA A 51 -1.71 16.82 -7.47
N ALA A 52 -0.83 17.43 -6.66
CA ALA A 52 -0.72 18.88 -6.53
C ALA A 52 0.70 19.43 -6.75
N GLY A 53 1.70 18.57 -6.94
CA GLY A 53 3.13 18.96 -7.00
C GLY A 53 3.76 19.11 -5.60
N ASN A 54 5.07 19.32 -5.57
CA ASN A 54 5.87 19.31 -4.33
C ASN A 54 5.54 20.46 -3.36
N GLU A 55 5.05 21.59 -3.87
CA GLU A 55 4.67 22.78 -3.08
C GLU A 55 3.14 22.89 -2.90
N GLY A 56 2.38 21.99 -3.51
CA GLY A 56 0.93 22.02 -3.51
C GLY A 56 0.33 21.29 -2.31
N TYR A 57 -0.83 21.75 -1.86
CA TYR A 57 -1.65 21.05 -0.88
C TYR A 57 -2.99 20.63 -1.51
N LEU A 58 -3.60 19.58 -0.95
CA LEU A 58 -4.89 19.13 -1.40
C LEU A 58 -6.01 19.98 -0.77
N ARG A 59 -6.95 20.42 -1.60
CA ARG A 59 -8.27 20.87 -1.12
C ARG A 59 -8.99 19.68 -0.47
N PRO A 60 -10.03 19.90 0.37
CA PRO A 60 -10.77 18.81 0.99
C PRO A 60 -11.25 17.73 0.00
N SER A 61 -11.79 18.13 -1.14
CA SER A 61 -12.20 17.19 -2.20
C SER A 61 -11.04 16.42 -2.84
N GLY A 62 -9.81 16.94 -2.78
CA GLY A 62 -8.60 16.23 -3.16
C GLY A 62 -8.19 15.19 -2.12
N VAL A 63 -8.36 15.49 -0.83
CA VAL A 63 -8.17 14.53 0.26
C VAL A 63 -9.15 13.36 0.13
N ASP A 64 -10.42 13.64 -0.17
CA ASP A 64 -11.43 12.58 -0.37
C ASP A 64 -11.02 11.63 -1.50
N LYS A 65 -10.58 12.17 -2.64
CA LYS A 65 -10.08 11.36 -3.78
C LYS A 65 -8.86 10.53 -3.41
N LEU A 66 -7.95 11.07 -2.60
CA LEU A 66 -6.78 10.35 -2.12
C LEU A 66 -7.17 9.18 -1.22
N VAL A 67 -8.15 9.39 -0.32
CA VAL A 67 -8.69 8.32 0.54
C VAL A 67 -9.40 7.25 -0.28
N ASP A 68 -10.15 7.63 -1.31
CA ASP A 68 -10.81 6.68 -2.21
C ASP A 68 -9.80 5.83 -2.99
N SER A 69 -8.71 6.45 -3.46
CA SER A 69 -7.60 5.73 -4.08
C SER A 69 -6.94 4.76 -3.10
N TYR A 70 -6.69 5.18 -1.85
CA TYR A 70 -6.16 4.30 -0.82
C TYR A 70 -7.09 3.09 -0.57
N ARG A 71 -8.41 3.32 -0.48
CA ARG A 71 -9.39 2.23 -0.33
C ARG A 71 -9.32 1.25 -1.50
N HIS A 72 -9.24 1.74 -2.73
CA HIS A 72 -9.08 0.90 -3.92
C HIS A 72 -7.82 0.01 -3.83
N HIS A 73 -6.66 0.60 -3.49
CA HIS A 73 -5.42 -0.16 -3.38
C HIS A 73 -5.41 -1.13 -2.20
N ALA A 74 -6.01 -0.77 -1.06
CA ALA A 74 -6.17 -1.66 0.07
C ALA A 74 -6.97 -2.92 -0.33
N ASN A 75 -8.10 -2.75 -1.04
CA ASN A 75 -8.90 -3.86 -1.55
C ASN A 75 -8.10 -4.71 -2.56
N ARG A 76 -7.41 -4.06 -3.52
CA ARG A 76 -6.56 -4.77 -4.50
C ARG A 76 -5.52 -5.66 -3.82
N VAL A 77 -4.88 -5.19 -2.76
CA VAL A 77 -3.92 -6.01 -1.98
C VAL A 77 -4.59 -7.22 -1.34
N GLN A 78 -5.80 -7.07 -0.79
CA GLN A 78 -6.53 -8.22 -0.22
C GLN A 78 -6.91 -9.24 -1.30
N ASP A 79 -7.34 -8.78 -2.48
CA ASP A 79 -7.69 -9.66 -3.59
C ASP A 79 -6.47 -10.44 -4.07
N ILE A 80 -5.31 -9.78 -4.20
CA ILE A 80 -4.04 -10.45 -4.53
C ILE A 80 -3.70 -11.52 -3.48
N LYS A 81 -3.78 -11.19 -2.19
CA LYS A 81 -3.52 -12.15 -1.11
C LYS A 81 -4.44 -13.36 -1.18
N LYS A 82 -5.74 -13.14 -1.41
CA LYS A 82 -6.72 -14.22 -1.59
C LYS A 82 -6.35 -15.14 -2.76
N HIS A 83 -5.99 -14.57 -3.91
CA HIS A 83 -5.57 -15.35 -5.09
C HIS A 83 -4.31 -16.18 -4.83
N ILE A 84 -3.32 -15.64 -4.11
CA ILE A 84 -2.10 -16.37 -3.74
C ILE A 84 -2.44 -17.53 -2.80
N ILE A 85 -3.23 -17.28 -1.75
CA ILE A 85 -3.62 -18.30 -0.76
C ILE A 85 -4.39 -19.45 -1.45
N GLN A 86 -5.39 -19.12 -2.28
CA GLN A 86 -6.16 -20.09 -3.06
C GLN A 86 -5.30 -20.95 -3.97
N SER A 87 -4.30 -20.34 -4.62
CA SER A 87 -3.39 -21.03 -5.54
C SER A 87 -2.35 -21.90 -4.82
N SER A 88 -2.06 -21.59 -3.55
CA SER A 88 -1.11 -22.33 -2.69
C SER A 88 -1.76 -23.46 -1.87
N GLY A 89 -3.09 -23.63 -1.95
CA GLY A 89 -3.84 -24.63 -1.19
C GLY A 89 -3.91 -24.36 0.32
N GLN A 90 -3.55 -23.17 0.77
CA GLN A 90 -3.62 -22.76 2.17
C GLN A 90 -5.04 -22.28 2.54
N GLU A 91 -5.45 -22.46 3.81
CA GLU A 91 -6.74 -21.95 4.30
C GLU A 91 -6.76 -20.42 4.34
N ILE A 92 -7.84 -19.83 3.83
CA ILE A 92 -8.09 -18.39 3.91
C ILE A 92 -8.53 -18.05 5.33
N LYS A 93 -7.72 -17.26 6.04
CA LYS A 93 -8.12 -16.62 7.30
C LYS A 93 -8.55 -15.18 7.00
N SER A 94 -9.82 -14.87 7.22
CA SER A 94 -10.32 -13.48 7.21
C SER A 94 -10.10 -12.84 8.59
N GLY A 95 -9.72 -11.57 8.61
CA GLY A 95 -9.65 -10.74 9.82
C GLY A 95 -10.50 -9.48 9.64
N ASP A 96 -10.94 -8.90 10.75
CA ASP A 96 -11.75 -7.68 10.83
C ASP A 96 -10.91 -6.44 11.16
#